data_AF-A0A1B6EEC1-F1
#
_entry.id   AF-A0A1B6EEC1-F1
#
_cell.length_a   1.000
_cell.length_b   1.000
_cell.length_c   1.000
_cell.angle_alpha   90.00
_cell.angle_beta   90.00
_cell.angle_gamma   90.00
#
_symmetry.space_group_name_H-M   'P 1'
#
loop_
_entity.id
_entity.type
_entity.pdbx_description
1 polymer ?
#
loop_
_entity_poly.entity_id
_entity_poly.type
_entity_poly.pdbx_seq_one_letter_code
_entity_poly.pdbx_strand_id
1 'polypeptide(L)'
;MISEHNLDQILAEFSSADISASSLDYILTIVLEQIQYKKEEIQLEIILNWLRSWLQNVKHLPWNIGHRILHLMSTIVIYCNCFRSLEDIFWILNRINEANDDVDVQNRGDLIKSLMCTLSQEKLKQTFLQATDLNETAAGVGEISLSITTSRKIPISVTKEPHYSTSTFCPESNCDAKTYLKFVEDVESRQKTVFKLKVEMANSNEQDLQALVLIPAVATNFGTFEPVLIGHLKVEDKICTAFMNCYLKESYPFICNLRAEFSIHNRLMTSDLPPLQLKFTDYFRHLPVSAPQRTALFPELCTLILNKGGLKSCYILPVKSEQIKDKLEKELTPFIVTKIDDGEDELIWFAIYLPPCKHLLLKFAISPLLTKVIIITNDTQTLTSAHIYLEGLS
;
A
#
# COMPACT_ATOMS: atom_id res chain seq x y z
N MET A 1 39.47 26.45 -0.68
CA MET A 1 40.09 25.84 -1.87
C MET A 1 40.29 24.35 -1.57
N ILE A 2 39.24 23.55 -1.71
CA ILE A 2 39.39 22.10 -1.82
C ILE A 2 39.61 21.85 -3.31
N SER A 3 40.85 21.47 -3.64
CA SER A 3 41.27 21.07 -4.99
C SER A 3 40.36 19.98 -5.54
N GLU A 4 40.33 19.84 -6.87
CA GLU A 4 39.63 18.83 -7.67
C GLU A 4 39.91 17.37 -7.24
N HIS A 5 39.50 16.97 -6.04
CA HIS A 5 39.40 15.57 -5.71
C HIS A 5 38.19 15.01 -6.46
N ASN A 6 38.44 13.95 -7.22
CA ASN A 6 37.40 13.22 -7.91
C ASN A 6 36.48 12.62 -6.83
N LEU A 7 35.25 13.12 -6.75
CA LEU A 7 34.24 12.70 -5.76
C LEU A 7 34.10 11.18 -5.73
N ASP A 8 34.23 10.54 -6.90
CA ASP A 8 34.16 9.09 -7.05
C ASP A 8 35.30 8.36 -6.34
N GLN A 9 36.51 8.94 -6.32
CA GLN A 9 37.66 8.36 -5.62
C GLN A 9 37.47 8.46 -4.10
N ILE A 10 36.99 9.60 -3.61
CA ILE A 10 36.68 9.78 -2.19
C ILE A 10 35.57 8.81 -1.77
N LEU A 11 34.46 8.72 -2.50
CA LEU A 11 33.36 7.83 -2.14
C LEU A 11 33.75 6.34 -2.24
N ALA A 12 34.64 5.98 -3.18
CA ALA A 12 35.15 4.62 -3.31
C ALA A 12 36.07 4.21 -2.14
N GLU A 13 36.96 5.11 -1.70
CA GLU A 13 37.86 4.88 -0.56
C GLU A 13 37.12 4.66 0.77
N PHE A 14 35.90 5.20 0.88
CA PHE A 14 35.07 5.13 2.09
C PHE A 14 33.76 4.36 1.85
N SER A 15 33.85 3.20 1.19
CA SER A 15 32.69 2.33 0.90
C SER A 15 32.46 1.20 1.91
N SER A 16 33.28 1.10 2.98
CA SER A 16 33.13 0.09 4.02
C SER A 16 32.11 0.49 5.11
N ALA A 17 31.54 -0.49 5.82
CA ALA A 17 30.58 -0.23 6.90
C ALA A 17 31.24 0.33 8.19
N ASP A 18 32.57 0.27 8.29
CA ASP A 18 33.36 0.62 9.50
C ASP A 18 33.91 2.05 9.48
N ILE A 19 33.18 3.00 8.89
CA ILE A 19 33.58 4.41 8.84
C ILE A 19 33.32 5.05 10.20
N SER A 20 34.34 5.69 10.78
CA SER A 20 34.18 6.45 12.02
C SER A 20 33.20 7.62 11.83
N ALA A 21 32.46 8.01 12.89
CA ALA A 21 31.52 9.14 12.81
C ALA A 21 32.20 10.45 12.37
N SER A 22 33.45 10.67 12.77
CA SER A 22 34.25 11.83 12.33
C SER A 22 34.63 11.77 10.85
N SER A 23 34.95 10.58 10.33
CA SER A 23 35.24 10.40 8.91
C SER A 23 33.99 10.60 8.07
N LEU A 24 32.83 10.14 8.56
CA LEU A 24 31.56 10.33 7.90
C LEU A 24 31.14 11.81 7.86
N ASP A 25 31.27 12.53 8.97
CA ASP A 25 30.97 13.96 9.01
C ASP A 25 31.86 14.76 8.06
N TYR A 26 33.15 14.41 7.98
CA TYR A 26 34.07 14.99 7.01
C TYR A 26 33.64 14.73 5.56
N ILE A 27 33.26 13.48 5.22
CA ILE A 27 32.79 13.13 3.87
C ILE A 27 31.50 13.87 3.53
N LEU A 28 30.51 13.88 4.44
CA LEU A 28 29.26 14.60 4.23
C LEU A 28 29.51 16.10 4.01
N THR A 29 30.50 16.68 4.69
CA THR A 29 30.92 18.07 4.49
C THR A 29 31.46 18.30 3.09
N ILE A 30 32.36 17.44 2.60
CA ILE A 30 32.88 17.53 1.23
C ILE A 30 31.75 17.40 0.20
N VAL A 31 30.86 16.43 0.38
CA VAL A 31 29.73 16.20 -0.52
C VAL A 31 28.81 17.43 -0.57
N LEU A 32 28.48 18.02 0.59
CA LEU A 32 27.67 19.23 0.69
C LEU A 32 28.30 20.41 -0.05
N GLU A 33 29.60 20.66 0.17
CA GLU A 33 30.34 21.72 -0.51
C GLU A 33 30.37 21.51 -2.03
N GLN A 34 30.56 20.28 -2.48
CA GLN A 34 30.52 19.95 -3.91
C GLN A 34 29.13 20.22 -4.49
N ILE A 35 28.04 19.83 -3.81
CA ILE A 35 26.65 20.10 -4.23
C ILE A 35 26.37 21.59 -4.40
N GLN A 36 26.80 22.39 -3.43
CA GLN A 36 26.59 23.83 -3.48
C GLN A 36 27.41 24.49 -4.61
N TYR A 37 28.62 24.00 -4.87
CA TYR A 37 29.53 24.59 -5.86
C TYR A 37 29.25 24.14 -7.31
N LYS A 38 28.98 22.84 -7.54
CA LYS A 38 28.82 22.24 -8.88
C LYS A 38 27.36 22.04 -9.33
N LYS A 39 26.38 22.28 -8.44
CA LYS A 39 24.93 22.29 -8.69
C LYS A 39 24.42 21.13 -9.57
N GLU A 40 24.34 21.36 -10.89
CA GLU A 40 23.71 20.44 -11.87
C GLU A 40 24.70 19.44 -12.50
N GLU A 41 26.01 19.61 -12.35
CA GLU A 41 27.03 18.74 -12.96
C GLU A 41 27.39 17.52 -12.09
N ILE A 42 26.68 17.32 -10.98
CA ILE A 42 27.00 16.29 -10.01
C ILE A 42 26.24 15.01 -10.32
N GLN A 43 26.97 13.90 -10.26
CA GLN A 43 26.41 12.56 -10.40
C GLN A 43 25.68 12.17 -9.10
N LEU A 44 24.46 12.69 -8.94
CA LEU A 44 23.61 12.49 -7.76
C LEU A 44 23.42 11.01 -7.42
N GLU A 45 23.31 10.16 -8.44
CA GLU A 45 23.17 8.70 -8.28
C GLU A 45 24.33 8.08 -7.50
N ILE A 46 25.58 8.54 -7.70
CA ILE A 46 26.75 8.02 -6.99
C ILE A 46 26.66 8.35 -5.50
N ILE A 47 26.27 9.59 -5.17
CA ILE A 47 26.13 10.05 -3.79
C ILE A 47 25.02 9.27 -3.07
N LEU A 48 23.86 9.13 -3.72
CA LEU A 48 22.72 8.43 -3.14
C LEU A 48 22.99 6.92 -2.99
N ASN A 49 23.63 6.29 -3.97
CA ASN A 49 24.01 4.87 -3.89
C ASN A 49 25.05 4.61 -2.79
N TRP A 50 26.05 5.48 -2.65
CA TRP A 50 27.02 5.40 -1.56
C TRP A 50 26.34 5.51 -0.19
N LEU A 51 25.49 6.53 -0.02
CA LEU A 51 24.79 6.75 1.24
C LEU A 51 23.83 5.61 1.59
N ARG A 52 23.15 5.05 0.57
CA ARG A 52 22.28 3.89 0.69
C ARG A 52 23.05 2.65 1.14
N SER A 53 24.19 2.36 0.49
CA SER A 53 25.08 1.25 0.86
C SER A 53 25.53 1.35 2.31
N TRP A 54 25.94 2.55 2.75
CA TRP A 54 26.34 2.78 4.12
C TRP A 54 25.18 2.60 5.12
N LEU A 55 24.03 3.23 4.88
CA LEU A 55 22.86 3.20 5.77
C LEU A 55 22.19 1.81 5.90
N GLN A 56 22.38 0.91 4.94
CA GLN A 56 21.82 -0.46 5.00
C GLN A 56 22.25 -1.22 6.25
N ASN A 57 23.49 -1.03 6.70
CA ASN A 57 24.07 -1.79 7.81
C ASN A 57 24.03 -1.02 9.14
N VAL A 58 23.62 0.25 9.13
CA VAL A 58 23.55 1.08 10.34
C VAL A 58 22.30 0.73 11.13
N LYS A 59 22.49 0.28 12.37
CA LYS A 59 21.40 -0.05 13.31
C LYS A 59 20.98 1.15 14.16
N HIS A 60 21.94 1.99 14.52
CA HIS A 60 21.70 3.18 15.33
C HIS A 60 22.51 4.34 14.75
N LEU A 61 21.83 5.46 14.49
CA LEU A 61 22.38 6.64 13.86
C LEU A 61 22.55 7.75 14.90
N PRO A 62 23.77 8.23 15.15
CA PRO A 62 23.98 9.37 16.04
C PRO A 62 23.20 10.61 15.60
N TRP A 63 22.67 11.37 16.57
CA TRP A 63 21.88 12.58 16.36
C TRP A 63 22.50 13.58 15.37
N ASN A 64 23.79 13.90 15.56
CA ASN A 64 24.53 14.83 14.73
C ASN A 64 24.64 14.36 13.26
N ILE A 65 24.84 13.06 13.05
CA ILE A 65 24.89 12.46 11.72
C ILE A 65 23.51 12.47 11.06
N GLY A 66 22.44 12.16 11.82
CA GLY A 66 21.06 12.27 11.35
C GLY A 66 20.76 13.64 10.77
N HIS A 67 21.05 14.71 11.52
CA HIS A 67 20.87 16.08 11.04
C HIS A 67 21.77 16.41 9.83
N ARG A 68 22.99 15.89 9.78
CA ARG A 68 23.90 16.13 8.65
C ARG A 68 23.36 15.51 7.36
N ILE A 69 22.79 14.31 7.43
CA ILE A 69 22.18 13.66 6.26
C ILE A 69 20.87 14.40 5.88
N LEU A 70 20.04 14.83 6.82
CA LEU A 70 18.86 15.64 6.51
C LEU A 70 19.22 16.97 5.82
N HIS A 71 20.31 17.60 6.25
CA HIS A 71 20.84 18.80 5.60
C HIS A 71 21.34 18.49 4.18
N LEU A 72 22.00 17.35 3.97
CA LEU A 72 22.36 16.86 2.64
C LEU A 72 21.13 16.65 1.75
N MET A 73 20.08 16.00 2.25
CA MET A 73 18.84 15.79 1.50
C MET A 73 18.20 17.13 1.11
N SER A 74 18.12 18.08 2.05
CA SER A 74 17.62 19.43 1.79
C SER A 74 18.45 20.15 0.73
N THR A 75 19.78 20.01 0.80
CA THR A 75 20.71 20.63 -0.15
C THR A 75 20.56 20.03 -1.55
N ILE A 76 20.38 18.71 -1.67
CA ILE A 76 20.07 18.03 -2.93
C ILE A 76 18.76 18.56 -3.53
N VAL A 77 17.72 18.76 -2.70
CA VAL A 77 16.44 19.32 -3.15
C VAL A 77 16.61 20.77 -3.66
N ILE A 78 17.44 21.58 -3.00
CA ILE A 78 17.70 22.97 -3.41
C ILE A 78 18.49 23.04 -4.72
N TYR A 79 19.56 22.26 -4.86
CA TYR A 79 20.56 22.50 -5.91
C TYR A 79 20.51 21.51 -7.07
N CYS A 80 19.93 20.32 -6.89
CA CYS A 80 19.87 19.28 -7.91
C CYS A 80 18.44 19.07 -8.41
N ASN A 81 18.26 18.44 -9.58
CA ASN A 81 16.95 17.95 -10.02
C ASN A 81 16.69 16.56 -9.43
N CYS A 82 16.08 16.52 -8.25
CA CYS A 82 15.91 15.30 -7.47
C CYS A 82 14.72 14.42 -7.90
N PHE A 83 13.88 14.86 -8.84
CA PHE A 83 12.68 14.12 -9.26
C PHE A 83 13.01 12.73 -9.85
N ARG A 84 14.17 12.56 -10.48
CA ARG A 84 14.63 11.28 -11.02
C ARG A 84 15.14 10.31 -9.96
N SER A 85 15.42 10.79 -8.75
CA SER A 85 16.02 10.01 -7.66
C SER A 85 15.15 10.06 -6.40
N LEU A 86 13.84 10.32 -6.55
CA LEU A 86 12.91 10.40 -5.42
C LEU A 86 12.85 9.11 -4.62
N GLU A 87 12.87 7.96 -5.31
CA GLU A 87 12.81 6.65 -4.66
C GLU A 87 14.01 6.46 -3.72
N ASP A 88 15.22 6.80 -4.17
CA ASP A 88 16.43 6.68 -3.36
C ASP A 88 16.43 7.66 -2.19
N ILE A 89 16.01 8.91 -2.41
CA ILE A 89 15.90 9.91 -1.34
C ILE A 89 14.87 9.45 -0.29
N PHE A 90 13.74 8.89 -0.71
CA PHE A 90 12.70 8.42 0.20
C PHE A 90 13.16 7.20 0.98
N TRP A 91 13.90 6.30 0.33
CA TRP A 91 14.52 5.17 1.01
C TRP A 91 15.49 5.65 2.10
N ILE A 92 16.35 6.63 1.77
CA ILE A 92 17.32 7.21 2.72
C ILE A 92 16.60 7.86 3.91
N LEU A 93 15.57 8.68 3.66
CA LEU A 93 14.79 9.34 4.72
C LEU A 93 14.08 8.33 5.63
N ASN A 94 13.45 7.29 5.05
CA ASN A 94 12.86 6.20 5.83
C ASN A 94 13.91 5.50 6.70
N ARG A 95 15.08 5.23 6.12
CA ARG A 95 16.14 4.52 6.83
C ARG A 95 16.72 5.34 7.98
N ILE A 96 16.79 6.67 7.84
CA ILE A 96 17.14 7.57 8.94
C ILE A 96 16.09 7.49 10.05
N ASN A 97 14.80 7.52 9.71
CA ASN A 97 13.73 7.47 10.70
C ASN A 97 13.73 6.14 11.48
N GLU A 98 14.05 5.03 10.82
CA GLU A 98 14.19 3.72 11.46
C GLU A 98 15.43 3.59 12.35
N ALA A 99 16.53 4.25 11.97
CA ALA A 99 17.82 4.12 12.64
C ALA A 99 18.09 5.20 13.70
N ASN A 100 17.26 6.24 13.80
CA ASN A 100 17.44 7.35 14.73
C ASN A 100 16.26 7.42 15.70
N ASP A 101 16.55 7.45 17.01
CA ASP A 101 15.52 7.54 18.06
C ASP A 101 15.08 8.98 18.35
N ASP A 102 15.75 9.98 17.75
CA ASP A 102 15.46 11.38 17.97
C ASP A 102 14.24 11.84 17.15
N VAL A 103 13.25 12.38 17.86
CA VAL A 103 11.97 12.81 17.30
C VAL A 103 12.12 14.02 16.38
N ASP A 104 13.08 14.93 16.61
CA ASP A 104 13.32 16.07 15.72
C ASP A 104 13.91 15.62 14.39
N VAL A 105 14.86 14.68 14.41
CA VAL A 105 15.40 14.06 13.19
C VAL A 105 14.28 13.37 12.39
N GLN A 106 13.44 12.57 13.05
CA GLN A 106 12.33 11.88 12.40
C GLN A 106 11.33 12.87 11.77
N ASN A 107 10.88 13.86 12.55
CA ASN A 107 9.91 14.86 12.10
C ASN A 107 10.43 15.67 10.90
N ARG A 108 11.72 16.04 10.90
CA ARG A 108 12.33 16.75 9.78
C ARG A 108 12.47 15.86 8.55
N GLY A 109 12.78 14.57 8.73
CA GLY A 109 12.78 13.60 7.64
C GLY A 109 11.42 13.49 6.97
N ASP A 110 10.35 13.37 7.77
CA ASP A 110 8.98 13.32 7.30
C ASP A 110 8.54 14.63 6.64
N LEU A 111 8.98 15.78 7.18
CA LEU A 111 8.74 17.10 6.58
C LEU A 111 9.37 17.21 5.20
N ILE A 112 10.64 16.85 5.02
CA ILE A 112 11.32 16.89 3.72
C ILE A 112 10.58 16.00 2.72
N LYS A 113 10.22 14.78 3.16
CA LYS A 113 9.50 13.81 2.33
C LYS A 113 8.13 14.34 1.89
N SER A 114 7.39 14.93 2.83
CA SER A 114 6.10 15.57 2.57
C SER A 114 6.25 16.73 1.59
N LEU A 115 7.21 17.62 1.80
CA LEU A 115 7.49 18.73 0.88
C LEU A 115 7.79 18.21 -0.53
N MET A 116 8.65 17.21 -0.66
CA MET A 116 9.01 16.62 -1.97
C MET A 116 7.83 15.96 -2.70
N CYS A 117 6.86 15.42 -1.96
CA CYS A 117 5.60 14.91 -2.52
C CYS A 117 4.62 16.02 -2.93
N THR A 118 4.71 17.19 -2.30
CA THR A 118 3.65 18.22 -2.33
C THR A 118 3.98 19.41 -3.23
N LEU A 119 5.26 19.70 -3.48
CA LEU A 119 5.72 20.91 -4.15
C LEU A 119 6.43 20.60 -5.47
N SER A 120 6.30 21.50 -6.45
CA SER A 120 7.13 21.46 -7.67
C SER A 120 8.60 21.74 -7.33
N GLN A 121 9.53 21.37 -8.22
CA GLN A 121 10.96 21.61 -7.98
C GLN A 121 11.25 23.08 -7.66
N GLU A 122 10.66 24.01 -8.41
CA GLU A 122 10.85 25.45 -8.20
C GLU A 122 10.33 25.90 -6.83
N LYS A 123 9.18 25.37 -6.39
CA LYS A 123 8.60 25.71 -5.08
C LYS A 123 9.37 25.07 -3.93
N LEU A 124 9.88 23.84 -4.11
CA LEU A 124 10.79 23.19 -3.18
C LEU A 124 12.03 24.04 -2.95
N LYS A 125 12.72 24.41 -4.05
CA LYS A 125 13.91 25.26 -4.00
C LYS A 125 13.63 26.56 -3.26
N GLN A 126 12.54 27.25 -3.58
CA GLN A 126 12.16 28.49 -2.91
C GLN A 126 11.87 28.29 -1.41
N THR A 127 11.14 27.25 -1.04
CA THR A 127 10.76 26.97 0.36
C THR A 127 11.99 26.69 1.22
N PHE A 128 12.91 25.86 0.72
CA PHE A 128 14.13 25.53 1.44
C PHE A 128 15.16 26.67 1.45
N LEU A 129 15.27 27.47 0.38
CA LEU A 129 16.12 28.67 0.36
C LEU A 129 15.62 29.72 1.37
N GLN A 130 14.31 29.99 1.41
CA GLN A 130 13.71 30.93 2.38
C GLN A 130 13.92 30.48 3.83
N ALA A 131 13.85 29.17 4.10
CA ALA A 131 14.16 28.62 5.42
C ALA A 131 15.65 28.72 5.80
N THR A 132 16.54 28.73 4.80
CA THR A 132 18.00 28.87 5.02
C THR A 132 18.37 30.32 5.33
N ASP A 133 17.76 31.29 4.63
CA ASP A 133 17.96 32.73 4.88
C ASP A 133 17.46 33.17 6.27
N LEU A 134 16.43 32.51 6.81
CA LEU A 134 15.90 32.74 8.16
C LEU A 134 16.83 32.22 9.27
N ASN A 135 17.64 31.20 8.99
CA ASN A 135 18.57 30.61 9.97
C ASN A 135 19.89 31.41 10.10
N GLU A 136 20.27 32.22 9.11
CA GLU A 136 21.42 33.13 9.22
C GLU A 136 21.12 34.37 10.07
N THR A 137 19.85 34.66 10.36
CA THR A 137 19.44 35.85 11.12
C THR A 137 18.91 35.57 12.53
N ALA A 138 18.75 34.32 12.95
CA ALA A 138 18.26 34.03 14.30
C ALA A 138 18.81 32.72 14.88
N ALA A 139 19.68 32.85 15.89
CA ALA A 139 19.71 31.93 17.01
C ALA A 139 18.34 31.98 17.71
N GLY A 140 17.41 31.17 17.22
CA GLY A 140 16.06 31.10 17.74
C GLY A 140 15.41 29.88 17.14
N VAL A 141 15.03 28.94 18.01
CA VAL A 141 14.13 27.84 17.71
C VAL A 141 12.84 28.46 17.16
N GLY A 142 12.78 28.65 15.85
CA GLY A 142 11.59 29.00 15.13
C GLY A 142 10.77 27.74 14.99
N GLU A 143 9.93 27.49 15.99
CA GLU A 143 8.76 26.63 15.85
C GLU A 143 8.07 27.07 14.55
N ILE A 144 8.22 26.29 13.47
CA ILE A 144 7.28 26.34 12.35
C ILE A 144 6.01 25.74 12.94
N SER A 145 5.25 26.60 13.61
CA SER A 145 3.92 26.28 14.11
C SER A 145 3.04 26.09 12.87
N LEU A 146 3.06 24.87 12.32
CA LEU A 146 1.98 24.36 11.49
C LEU A 146 0.77 24.35 12.41
N SER A 147 -0.01 25.43 12.40
CA SER A 147 -1.28 25.49 13.11
C SER A 147 -2.20 24.44 12.47
N ILE A 148 -2.22 23.23 13.03
CA ILE A 148 -3.13 22.16 12.65
C ILE A 148 -4.52 22.60 13.10
N THR A 149 -5.30 23.18 12.20
CA THR A 149 -6.71 23.48 12.48
C THR A 149 -7.54 22.20 12.42
N THR A 150 -7.70 21.55 13.56
CA THR A 150 -8.58 20.38 13.75
C THR A 150 -10.04 20.78 13.95
N SER A 151 -10.68 21.45 12.99
CA SER A 151 -12.16 21.45 12.91
C SER A 151 -12.66 22.21 11.68
N ARG A 152 -12.73 21.56 10.53
CA ARG A 152 -13.70 21.95 9.49
C ARG A 152 -14.31 20.68 8.90
N LYS A 153 -15.56 20.80 8.45
CA LYS A 153 -16.35 19.73 7.84
C LYS A 153 -15.50 18.94 6.84
N ILE A 154 -15.58 17.62 6.95
CA ILE A 154 -14.85 16.67 6.13
C ILE A 154 -15.02 17.05 4.64
N PRO A 155 -13.96 17.49 3.95
CA PRO A 155 -14.09 17.98 2.60
C PRO A 155 -14.13 16.85 1.55
N ILE A 156 -13.99 15.60 1.97
CA ILE A 156 -13.74 14.45 1.10
C ILE A 156 -14.52 13.24 1.61
N SER A 157 -15.23 12.55 0.72
CA SER A 157 -15.76 11.22 0.99
C SER A 157 -14.97 10.18 0.20
N VAL A 158 -14.63 9.08 0.84
CA VAL A 158 -13.96 7.94 0.19
C VAL A 158 -14.91 6.76 0.20
N THR A 159 -15.18 6.20 -0.97
CA THR A 159 -15.94 4.96 -1.13
C THR A 159 -15.09 3.93 -1.86
N LYS A 160 -15.30 2.65 -1.57
CA LYS A 160 -14.61 1.56 -2.25
C LYS A 160 -15.39 1.14 -3.48
N GLU A 161 -14.69 0.96 -4.59
CA GLU A 161 -15.21 0.26 -5.77
C GLU A 161 -14.61 -1.14 -5.88
N PRO A 162 -15.39 -2.14 -6.35
CA PRO A 162 -14.86 -3.45 -6.61
C PRO A 162 -13.82 -3.37 -7.74
N HIS A 163 -12.57 -3.76 -7.45
CA HIS A 163 -11.53 -3.87 -8.45
C HIS A 163 -10.68 -5.10 -8.18
N TYR A 164 -10.39 -5.81 -9.27
CA TYR A 164 -9.74 -7.09 -9.27
C TYR A 164 -8.46 -6.96 -10.11
N SER A 165 -7.31 -6.76 -9.46
CA SER A 165 -6.03 -6.96 -10.15
C SER A 165 -5.48 -8.34 -9.76
N THR A 166 -5.42 -9.25 -10.72
CA THR A 166 -4.52 -10.42 -10.65
C THR A 166 -3.94 -10.62 -12.05
N SER A 167 -2.70 -10.18 -12.26
CA SER A 167 -1.96 -10.39 -13.51
C SER A 167 -1.09 -11.65 -13.49
N THR A 168 -0.99 -12.35 -12.36
CA THR A 168 -0.23 -13.59 -12.26
C THR A 168 -1.13 -14.80 -12.41
N PHE A 169 -1.19 -15.31 -13.64
CA PHE A 169 -1.76 -16.62 -13.94
C PHE A 169 -0.71 -17.71 -13.70
N CYS A 170 -1.15 -18.90 -13.28
CA CYS A 170 -0.30 -20.07 -13.30
C CYS A 170 0.10 -20.36 -14.76
N PRO A 171 1.40 -20.38 -15.10
CA PRO A 171 1.86 -20.41 -16.48
C PRO A 171 1.70 -21.78 -17.15
N GLU A 172 1.39 -22.85 -16.41
CA GLU A 172 1.35 -24.21 -16.94
C GLU A 172 0.02 -24.53 -17.64
N SER A 173 0.12 -25.08 -18.86
CA SER A 173 -1.04 -25.43 -19.70
C SER A 173 -1.87 -26.60 -19.17
N ASN A 174 -1.42 -27.33 -18.15
CA ASN A 174 -2.16 -28.37 -17.42
C ASN A 174 -1.77 -28.35 -15.94
N CYS A 175 -2.21 -27.30 -15.24
CA CYS A 175 -1.94 -27.14 -13.81
C CYS A 175 -2.78 -28.12 -12.97
N ASP A 176 -2.14 -29.14 -12.39
CA ASP A 176 -2.78 -30.03 -11.41
C ASP A 176 -2.93 -29.33 -10.04
N ALA A 177 -3.73 -29.91 -9.13
CA ALA A 177 -3.97 -29.29 -7.82
C ALA A 177 -2.71 -29.10 -6.96
N LYS A 178 -1.71 -29.97 -7.09
CA LYS A 178 -0.48 -29.86 -6.30
C LYS A 178 0.40 -28.73 -6.80
N THR A 179 0.57 -28.62 -8.12
CA THR A 179 1.32 -27.55 -8.76
C THR A 179 0.63 -26.21 -8.54
N TYR A 180 -0.71 -26.18 -8.64
CA TYR A 180 -1.49 -25.00 -8.31
C TYR A 180 -1.25 -24.51 -6.87
N LEU A 181 -1.36 -25.39 -5.87
CA LEU A 181 -1.16 -24.98 -4.48
C LEU A 181 0.28 -24.48 -4.24
N LYS A 182 1.29 -25.13 -4.84
CA LYS A 182 2.67 -24.64 -4.77
C LYS A 182 2.83 -23.26 -5.39
N PHE A 183 2.20 -23.02 -6.53
CA PHE A 183 2.20 -21.71 -7.18
C PHE A 183 1.57 -20.64 -6.27
N VAL A 184 0.41 -20.93 -5.68
CA VAL A 184 -0.25 -20.01 -4.75
C VAL A 184 0.60 -19.75 -3.50
N GLU A 185 1.20 -20.79 -2.91
CA GLU A 185 2.09 -20.69 -1.75
C GLU A 185 3.37 -19.88 -2.08
N ASP A 186 3.92 -19.97 -3.30
CA ASP A 186 5.08 -19.15 -3.72
C ASP A 186 4.69 -17.68 -3.95
N VAL A 187 3.51 -17.45 -4.56
CA VAL A 187 2.95 -16.13 -4.84
C VAL A 187 2.54 -15.40 -3.55
N GLU A 188 2.17 -16.11 -2.49
CA GLU A 188 1.84 -15.58 -1.15
C GLU A 188 2.88 -14.55 -0.66
N SER A 189 4.16 -14.80 -0.92
CA SER A 189 5.26 -13.92 -0.49
C SER A 189 5.35 -12.58 -1.23
N ARG A 190 4.64 -12.43 -2.35
CA ARG A 190 4.75 -11.28 -3.27
C ARG A 190 3.41 -10.65 -3.64
N GLN A 191 2.29 -11.26 -3.26
CA GLN A 191 0.99 -10.85 -3.78
C GLN A 191 0.45 -9.59 -3.08
N LYS A 192 0.41 -8.51 -3.87
CA LYS A 192 -0.19 -7.24 -3.51
C LYS A 192 -1.68 -7.26 -3.83
N THR A 193 -2.53 -7.00 -2.84
CA THR A 193 -3.96 -6.79 -3.04
C THR A 193 -4.23 -5.32 -3.24
N VAL A 194 -4.96 -4.99 -4.31
CA VAL A 194 -5.27 -3.60 -4.69
C VAL A 194 -6.77 -3.37 -4.56
N PHE A 195 -7.14 -2.35 -3.78
CA PHE A 195 -8.51 -1.86 -3.67
C PHE A 195 -8.65 -0.56 -4.44
N LYS A 196 -9.66 -0.47 -5.31
CA LYS A 196 -9.98 0.78 -6.00
C LYS A 196 -10.82 1.65 -5.07
N LEU A 197 -10.39 2.89 -4.89
CA LEU A 197 -11.06 3.90 -4.11
C LEU A 197 -11.61 4.98 -5.04
N LYS A 198 -12.87 5.35 -4.82
CA LYS A 198 -13.48 6.55 -5.36
C LYS A 198 -13.40 7.63 -4.29
N VAL A 199 -12.66 8.69 -4.58
CA VAL A 199 -12.40 9.82 -3.69
C VAL A 199 -13.18 11.01 -4.24
N GLU A 200 -14.13 11.52 -3.49
CA GLU A 200 -15.07 12.54 -3.94
C GLU A 200 -15.00 13.77 -3.03
N MET A 201 -14.91 14.95 -3.63
CA MET A 201 -14.97 16.22 -2.90
C MET A 201 -16.41 16.49 -2.47
N ALA A 202 -16.58 16.91 -1.22
CA ALA A 202 -17.87 17.39 -0.74
C ALA A 202 -18.31 18.64 -1.52
N ASN A 203 -19.59 18.70 -1.88
CA ASN A 203 -20.20 19.79 -2.67
C ASN A 203 -20.05 21.20 -2.07
N SER A 204 -19.65 21.32 -0.80
CA SER A 204 -19.44 22.60 -0.12
C SER A 204 -18.03 23.17 -0.29
N ASN A 205 -17.12 22.49 -0.98
CA ASN A 205 -15.75 22.98 -1.16
C ASN A 205 -15.59 23.66 -2.51
N GLU A 206 -15.24 24.93 -2.45
CA GLU A 206 -14.90 25.75 -3.61
C GLU A 206 -13.38 25.78 -3.89
N GLN A 207 -12.61 24.89 -3.25
CA GLN A 207 -11.15 24.96 -3.24
C GLN A 207 -10.51 23.62 -3.59
N ASP A 208 -9.52 23.66 -4.49
CA ASP A 208 -8.74 22.50 -4.89
C ASP A 208 -7.95 21.92 -3.72
N LEU A 209 -7.79 20.60 -3.71
CA LEU A 209 -7.03 19.87 -2.70
C LEU A 209 -5.72 19.41 -3.30
N GLN A 210 -4.61 19.93 -2.78
CA GLN A 210 -3.27 19.60 -3.27
C GLN A 210 -2.62 18.55 -2.36
N ALA A 211 -1.85 17.65 -2.97
CA ALA A 211 -1.07 16.64 -2.28
C ALA A 211 -1.86 15.86 -1.22
N LEU A 212 -3.02 15.37 -1.63
CA LEU A 212 -3.89 14.58 -0.80
C LEU A 212 -3.26 13.19 -0.58
N VAL A 213 -3.03 12.85 0.67
CA VAL A 213 -2.57 11.54 1.12
C VAL A 213 -3.68 10.90 1.94
N LEU A 214 -4.08 9.68 1.59
CA LEU A 214 -4.95 8.86 2.43
C LEU A 214 -4.09 7.87 3.20
N ILE A 215 -4.15 7.95 4.53
CA ILE A 215 -3.38 7.14 5.45
C ILE A 215 -4.31 6.11 6.11
N PRO A 216 -4.19 4.83 5.74
CA PRO A 216 -4.91 3.74 6.38
C PRO A 216 -4.29 3.40 7.74
N ALA A 217 -5.10 3.51 8.80
CA ALA A 217 -4.77 3.04 10.13
C ALA A 217 -5.39 1.65 10.33
N VAL A 218 -4.58 0.62 10.13
CA VAL A 218 -4.96 -0.79 10.27
C VAL A 218 -4.07 -1.47 11.30
N ALA A 219 -4.65 -2.36 12.10
CA ALA A 219 -3.87 -3.15 13.04
C ALA A 219 -2.90 -4.09 12.30
N THR A 220 -1.67 -4.20 12.81
CA THR A 220 -0.53 -4.90 12.17
C THR A 220 -0.75 -6.40 11.94
N ASN A 221 -1.77 -6.98 12.57
CA ASN A 221 -2.20 -8.36 12.39
C ASN A 221 -2.93 -8.62 11.07
N PHE A 222 -3.54 -7.61 10.44
CA PHE A 222 -4.26 -7.78 9.16
C PHE A 222 -3.34 -7.69 7.94
N GLY A 223 -2.26 -6.92 8.04
CA GLY A 223 -1.34 -6.71 6.93
C GLY A 223 -0.70 -5.33 6.96
N THR A 224 -0.02 -5.00 5.86
CA THR A 224 0.59 -3.68 5.64
C THR A 224 -0.18 -2.96 4.55
N PHE A 225 -0.53 -1.70 4.78
CA PHE A 225 -1.25 -0.85 3.83
C PHE A 225 -0.37 0.32 3.44
N GLU A 226 -0.21 0.54 2.14
CA GLU A 226 0.52 1.71 1.64
C GLU A 226 -0.40 2.94 1.66
N PRO A 227 0.14 4.13 2.01
CA PRO A 227 -0.59 5.38 1.84
C PRO A 227 -0.97 5.61 0.37
N VAL A 228 -2.16 6.17 0.14
CA VAL A 228 -2.63 6.49 -1.20
C VAL A 228 -2.29 7.94 -1.52
N LEU A 229 -1.50 8.15 -2.56
CA LEU A 229 -1.04 9.49 -2.96
C LEU A 229 -1.89 10.01 -4.12
N ILE A 230 -2.52 11.17 -3.92
CA ILE A 230 -3.32 11.90 -4.90
C ILE A 230 -2.72 13.30 -5.03
N GLY A 231 -1.93 13.52 -6.08
CA GLY A 231 -1.15 14.75 -6.23
C GLY A 231 -2.01 16.02 -6.27
N HIS A 232 -3.17 15.98 -6.94
CA HIS A 232 -4.07 17.12 -7.03
C HIS A 232 -5.50 16.64 -7.31
N LEU A 233 -6.46 17.10 -6.51
CA LEU A 233 -7.89 16.88 -6.72
C LEU A 233 -8.58 18.23 -6.93
N LYS A 234 -8.97 18.49 -8.18
CA LYS A 234 -9.58 19.77 -8.57
C LYS A 234 -11.07 19.79 -8.26
N VAL A 235 -11.60 20.98 -7.96
CA VAL A 235 -13.04 21.22 -7.77
C VAL A 235 -13.84 20.82 -9.01
N GLU A 236 -13.29 21.01 -10.21
CA GLU A 236 -13.95 20.66 -11.48
C GLU A 236 -14.12 19.16 -11.67
N ASP A 237 -13.13 18.36 -11.26
CA ASP A 237 -13.14 16.91 -11.41
C ASP A 237 -14.15 16.28 -10.46
N LYS A 238 -14.32 16.86 -9.25
CA LYS A 238 -15.14 16.41 -8.11
C LYS A 238 -14.85 15.02 -7.58
N ILE A 239 -14.36 14.11 -8.42
CA ILE A 239 -14.17 12.69 -8.17
C ILE A 239 -12.84 12.27 -8.78
N CYS A 240 -12.04 11.54 -8.01
CA CYS A 240 -10.83 10.88 -8.45
C CYS A 240 -10.90 9.38 -8.14
N THR A 241 -10.32 8.57 -9.04
CA THR A 241 -10.05 7.16 -8.77
C THR A 241 -8.64 7.02 -8.25
N ALA A 242 -8.49 6.37 -7.11
CA ALA A 242 -7.20 6.04 -6.53
C ALA A 242 -7.11 4.54 -6.19
N PHE A 243 -5.92 4.05 -5.89
CA PHE A 243 -5.68 2.63 -5.63
C PHE A 243 -4.97 2.46 -4.30
N MET A 244 -5.61 1.75 -3.38
CA MET A 244 -5.05 1.38 -2.09
C MET A 244 -4.42 0.00 -2.19
N ASN A 245 -3.13 0.00 -1.96
CA ASN A 245 -2.25 -1.12 -2.08
C ASN A 245 -2.03 -1.76 -0.71
N CYS A 246 -2.17 -3.08 -0.62
CA CYS A 246 -1.97 -3.77 0.66
C CYS A 246 -1.36 -5.16 0.50
N TYR A 247 -0.64 -5.57 1.54
CA TYR A 247 -0.05 -6.88 1.72
C TYR A 247 -0.80 -7.55 2.86
N LEU A 248 -1.84 -8.31 2.50
CA LEU A 248 -2.73 -8.95 3.45
C LEU A 248 -2.04 -10.17 4.07
N LYS A 249 -2.13 -10.29 5.39
CA LYS A 249 -1.87 -11.55 6.09
C LYS A 249 -3.09 -12.46 6.03
N GLU A 250 -4.28 -11.85 5.99
CA GLU A 250 -5.56 -12.53 6.10
C GLU A 250 -6.66 -11.85 5.27
N SER A 251 -7.61 -12.63 4.75
CA SER A 251 -8.80 -12.16 3.99
C SER A 251 -10.07 -12.16 4.83
N TYR A 252 -10.05 -11.45 5.96
CA TYR A 252 -11.24 -11.32 6.81
C TYR A 252 -11.88 -9.94 6.70
N PRO A 253 -13.19 -9.84 6.89
CA PRO A 253 -13.85 -8.56 7.01
C PRO A 253 -13.21 -7.72 8.11
N PHE A 254 -12.92 -6.46 7.82
CA PHE A 254 -12.43 -5.53 8.83
C PHE A 254 -12.78 -4.09 8.48
N ILE A 255 -12.64 -3.22 9.48
CA ILE A 255 -12.90 -1.79 9.37
C ILE A 255 -11.55 -1.07 9.32
N CYS A 256 -11.25 -0.44 8.19
CA CYS A 256 -10.05 0.36 7.97
C CYS A 256 -10.35 1.82 8.34
N ASN A 257 -9.72 2.35 9.38
CA ASN A 257 -9.82 3.77 9.69
C ASN A 257 -8.94 4.54 8.70
N LEU A 258 -9.48 5.57 8.07
CA LEU A 258 -8.77 6.39 7.10
C LEU A 258 -8.58 7.80 7.64
N ARG A 259 -7.37 8.33 7.48
CA ARG A 259 -7.07 9.75 7.68
C ARG A 259 -6.67 10.36 6.36
N ALA A 260 -7.15 11.56 6.08
CA ALA A 260 -6.69 12.37 4.96
C ALA A 260 -5.77 13.47 5.46
N GLU A 261 -4.63 13.63 4.79
CA GLU A 261 -3.74 14.77 4.93
C GLU A 261 -3.67 15.46 3.57
N PHE A 262 -3.89 16.77 3.51
CA PHE A 262 -3.92 17.50 2.25
C PHE A 262 -3.59 18.98 2.46
N SER A 263 -3.27 19.68 1.38
CA SER A 263 -2.97 21.10 1.40
C SER A 263 -4.07 21.91 0.71
N ILE A 264 -4.50 22.98 1.36
CA ILE A 264 -5.35 24.02 0.79
C ILE A 264 -4.61 25.35 0.92
N HIS A 265 -4.37 26.04 -0.20
CA HIS A 265 -3.62 27.31 -0.19
C HIS A 265 -2.27 27.22 0.55
N ASN A 266 -1.52 26.13 0.36
CA ASN A 266 -0.25 25.83 1.04
C ASN A 266 -0.37 25.65 2.57
N ARG A 267 -1.56 25.38 3.11
CA ARG A 267 -1.76 25.01 4.51
C ARG A 267 -2.08 23.53 4.62
N LEU A 268 -1.28 22.81 5.39
CA LEU A 268 -1.55 21.42 5.72
C LEU A 268 -2.80 21.33 6.58
N MET A 269 -3.70 20.44 6.17
CA MET A 269 -4.94 20.11 6.83
C MET A 269 -4.96 18.60 7.06
N THR A 270 -5.53 18.20 8.18
CA THR A 270 -5.77 16.80 8.50
C THR A 270 -7.25 16.59 8.81
N SER A 271 -7.79 15.47 8.37
CA SER A 271 -9.17 15.09 8.64
C SER A 271 -9.26 13.59 8.78
N ASP A 272 -9.87 13.12 9.87
CA ASP A 272 -10.31 11.74 9.92
C ASP A 272 -11.50 11.57 8.96
N LEU A 273 -11.50 10.46 8.23
CA LEU A 273 -12.52 10.11 7.26
C LEU A 273 -13.45 9.04 7.84
N PRO A 274 -14.66 8.88 7.28
CA PRO A 274 -15.49 7.74 7.61
C PRO A 274 -14.72 6.43 7.39
N PRO A 275 -14.85 5.47 8.31
CA PRO A 275 -14.11 4.23 8.22
C PRO A 275 -14.52 3.44 6.96
N LEU A 276 -13.52 2.89 6.26
CA LEU A 276 -13.72 2.05 5.09
C LEU A 276 -13.97 0.61 5.52
N GLN A 277 -15.20 0.13 5.31
CA GLN A 277 -15.55 -1.26 5.58
C GLN A 277 -15.11 -2.16 4.43
N LEU A 278 -14.20 -3.10 4.73
CA LEU A 278 -13.86 -4.20 3.84
C LEU A 278 -14.67 -5.43 4.27
N LYS A 279 -15.53 -5.89 3.38
CA LYS A 279 -16.41 -7.05 3.51
C LYS A 279 -15.70 -8.30 2.99
N PHE A 280 -16.22 -9.45 3.39
CA PHE A 280 -15.66 -10.74 2.98
C PHE A 280 -15.61 -10.91 1.45
N THR A 281 -16.66 -10.44 0.76
CA THR A 281 -16.79 -10.52 -0.70
C THR A 281 -15.78 -9.65 -1.45
N ASP A 282 -15.18 -8.64 -0.81
CA ASP A 282 -14.20 -7.78 -1.46
C ASP A 282 -12.89 -8.51 -1.80
N TYR A 283 -12.62 -9.59 -1.05
CA TYR A 283 -11.45 -10.44 -1.22
C TYR A 283 -11.66 -11.55 -2.25
N PHE A 284 -12.88 -11.73 -2.76
CA PHE A 284 -13.15 -12.82 -3.69
C PHE A 284 -12.35 -12.59 -4.96
N ARG A 285 -11.61 -13.60 -5.38
CA ARG A 285 -10.86 -13.62 -6.63
C ARG A 285 -11.16 -14.92 -7.35
N HIS A 286 -11.05 -14.92 -8.67
CA HIS A 286 -11.04 -16.19 -9.38
C HIS A 286 -9.77 -16.96 -9.00
N LEU A 287 -9.82 -18.29 -9.09
CA LEU A 287 -8.59 -19.07 -9.08
C LEU A 287 -7.65 -18.54 -10.20
N PRO A 288 -6.35 -18.32 -9.92
CA PRO A 288 -5.36 -17.78 -10.88
C PRO A 288 -4.95 -18.82 -11.94
N VAL A 289 -5.94 -19.42 -12.58
CA VAL A 289 -5.83 -20.37 -13.68
C VAL A 289 -6.87 -20.03 -14.75
N SER A 290 -6.72 -20.59 -15.95
CA SER A 290 -7.68 -20.40 -17.03
C SER A 290 -9.05 -20.97 -16.68
N ALA A 291 -10.13 -20.43 -17.26
CA ALA A 291 -11.50 -20.87 -16.94
C ALA A 291 -11.73 -22.39 -17.11
N PRO A 292 -11.26 -23.05 -18.19
CA PRO A 292 -11.41 -24.51 -18.34
C PRO A 292 -10.69 -25.30 -17.26
N GLN A 293 -9.50 -24.82 -16.84
CA GLN A 293 -8.74 -25.47 -15.77
C GLN A 293 -9.45 -25.38 -14.42
N ARG A 294 -10.20 -24.31 -14.13
CA ARG A 294 -10.96 -24.18 -12.88
C ARG A 294 -11.91 -25.36 -12.66
N THR A 295 -12.57 -25.81 -13.74
CA THR A 295 -13.51 -26.94 -13.71
C THR A 295 -12.83 -28.26 -13.42
N ALA A 296 -11.70 -28.54 -14.08
CA ALA A 296 -10.90 -29.73 -13.82
C ALA A 296 -10.27 -29.73 -12.42
N LEU A 297 -9.83 -28.55 -11.97
CA LEU A 297 -9.09 -28.36 -10.72
C LEU A 297 -9.98 -28.48 -9.47
N PHE A 298 -11.26 -28.13 -9.58
CA PHE A 298 -12.16 -28.01 -8.43
C PHE A 298 -12.33 -29.32 -7.61
N PRO A 299 -12.61 -30.50 -8.22
CA PRO A 299 -12.68 -31.75 -7.48
C PRO A 299 -11.35 -32.15 -6.81
N GLU A 300 -10.24 -31.92 -7.50
CA GLU A 300 -8.91 -32.21 -6.98
C GLU A 300 -8.57 -31.31 -5.78
N LEU A 301 -8.87 -30.00 -5.87
CA LEU A 301 -8.70 -29.06 -4.77
C LEU A 301 -9.55 -29.40 -3.55
N CYS A 302 -10.82 -29.78 -3.75
CA CYS A 302 -11.67 -30.23 -2.65
C CYS A 302 -10.98 -31.35 -1.86
N THR A 303 -10.43 -32.33 -2.58
CA THR A 303 -9.77 -33.49 -1.96
C THR A 303 -8.46 -33.09 -1.28
N LEU A 304 -7.64 -32.29 -1.96
CA LEU A 304 -6.32 -31.90 -1.47
C LEU A 304 -6.39 -30.99 -0.25
N ILE A 305 -7.32 -30.04 -0.21
CA ILE A 305 -7.56 -29.16 0.95
C ILE A 305 -7.95 -30.00 2.17
N LEU A 306 -8.90 -30.93 2.01
CA LEU A 306 -9.33 -31.80 3.11
C LEU A 306 -8.20 -32.71 3.60
N ASN A 307 -7.41 -33.27 2.68
CA ASN A 307 -6.25 -34.09 3.04
C ASN A 307 -5.14 -33.30 3.77
N LYS A 308 -5.04 -31.99 3.52
CA LYS A 308 -4.13 -31.08 4.23
C LYS A 308 -4.70 -30.57 5.57
N GLY A 309 -5.83 -31.10 6.04
CA GLY A 309 -6.46 -30.69 7.30
C GLY A 309 -7.43 -29.50 7.17
N GLY A 310 -7.84 -29.17 5.95
CA GLY A 310 -8.91 -28.19 5.71
C GLY A 310 -10.27 -28.66 6.25
N LEU A 311 -11.23 -27.76 6.23
CA LEU A 311 -12.54 -27.95 6.83
C LEU A 311 -13.62 -28.20 5.79
N LYS A 312 -14.60 -29.01 6.17
CA LYS A 312 -15.85 -29.23 5.43
C LYS A 312 -17.03 -28.92 6.34
N SER A 313 -17.95 -28.08 5.87
CA SER A 313 -19.21 -27.81 6.53
C SER A 313 -20.37 -28.02 5.57
N CYS A 314 -21.54 -28.32 6.12
CA CYS A 314 -22.79 -28.40 5.41
C CYS A 314 -23.75 -27.40 6.03
N TYR A 315 -24.27 -26.49 5.21
CA TYR A 315 -25.16 -25.42 5.63
C TYR A 315 -26.47 -25.51 4.83
N ILE A 316 -27.60 -25.31 5.49
CA ILE A 316 -28.93 -25.31 4.84
C ILE A 316 -29.48 -23.89 4.92
N LEU A 317 -29.71 -23.30 3.75
CA LEU A 317 -30.30 -21.97 3.63
C LEU A 317 -31.83 -22.09 3.68
N PRO A 318 -32.50 -21.44 4.64
CA PRO A 318 -33.96 -21.47 4.78
C PRO A 318 -34.65 -20.50 3.80
N VAL A 319 -34.32 -20.58 2.51
CA VAL A 319 -34.69 -19.59 1.49
C VAL A 319 -35.25 -20.29 0.27
N LYS A 320 -36.24 -19.68 -0.38
CA LYS A 320 -36.79 -20.17 -1.65
C LYS A 320 -35.74 -20.14 -2.77
N SER A 321 -35.80 -21.12 -3.67
CA SER A 321 -34.87 -21.28 -4.79
C SER A 321 -34.72 -20.03 -5.66
N GLU A 322 -35.82 -19.34 -5.97
CA GLU A 322 -35.81 -18.14 -6.82
C GLU A 322 -35.00 -17.00 -6.19
N GLN A 323 -35.19 -16.74 -4.89
CA GLN A 323 -34.52 -15.65 -4.18
C GLN A 323 -33.01 -15.90 -4.05
N ILE A 324 -32.61 -17.16 -3.82
CA ILE A 324 -31.18 -17.48 -3.72
C ILE A 324 -30.53 -17.40 -5.11
N LYS A 325 -31.18 -17.86 -6.18
CA LYS A 325 -30.63 -17.79 -7.54
C LYS A 325 -30.34 -16.34 -7.94
N ASP A 326 -31.27 -15.42 -7.70
CA ASP A 326 -31.06 -13.99 -7.99
C ASP A 326 -29.85 -13.41 -7.22
N LYS A 327 -29.69 -13.77 -5.94
CA LYS A 327 -28.55 -13.31 -5.13
C LYS A 327 -27.23 -13.93 -5.61
N LEU A 328 -27.22 -15.24 -5.90
CA LEU A 328 -26.05 -15.94 -6.45
C LEU A 328 -25.64 -15.34 -7.81
N GLU A 329 -26.62 -15.00 -8.66
CA GLU A 329 -26.35 -14.42 -9.96
C GLU A 329 -25.73 -13.02 -9.87
N LYS A 330 -26.17 -12.21 -8.90
CA LYS A 330 -25.63 -10.86 -8.68
C LYS A 330 -24.22 -10.88 -8.11
N GLU A 331 -23.94 -11.75 -7.15
CA GLU A 331 -22.71 -11.68 -6.34
C GLU A 331 -21.66 -12.73 -6.73
N LEU A 332 -22.08 -13.93 -7.11
CA LEU A 332 -21.21 -15.09 -7.27
C LEU A 332 -21.05 -15.58 -8.71
N THR A 333 -21.81 -15.05 -9.67
CA THR A 333 -21.69 -15.42 -11.11
C THR A 333 -20.25 -15.48 -11.61
N PRO A 334 -19.38 -14.51 -11.32
CA PRO A 334 -17.99 -14.57 -11.81
C PRO A 334 -17.23 -15.83 -11.35
N PHE A 335 -17.58 -16.39 -10.19
CA PHE A 335 -16.84 -17.48 -9.56
C PHE A 335 -17.42 -18.87 -9.86
N ILE A 336 -18.42 -18.96 -10.74
CA ILE A 336 -19.00 -20.24 -11.15
C ILE A 336 -17.96 -21.06 -11.91
N VAL A 337 -17.86 -22.32 -11.53
CA VAL A 337 -16.98 -23.32 -12.15
C VAL A 337 -17.76 -24.37 -12.90
N THR A 338 -18.96 -24.72 -12.41
CA THR A 338 -19.82 -25.73 -13.02
C THR A 338 -21.27 -25.44 -12.65
N LYS A 339 -22.17 -25.60 -13.62
CA LYS A 339 -23.62 -25.71 -13.41
C LYS A 339 -24.08 -27.03 -14.00
N ILE A 340 -24.81 -27.81 -13.22
CA ILE A 340 -25.45 -29.05 -13.66
C ILE A 340 -26.92 -28.93 -13.30
N ASP A 341 -27.79 -29.08 -14.29
CA ASP A 341 -29.24 -29.13 -14.11
C ASP A 341 -29.68 -30.58 -14.23
N ASP A 342 -30.18 -31.16 -13.13
CA ASP A 342 -30.66 -32.55 -13.07
C ASP A 342 -32.20 -32.60 -13.09
N GLY A 343 -32.85 -31.52 -13.53
CA GLY A 343 -34.31 -31.40 -13.68
C GLY A 343 -35.04 -31.06 -12.38
N GLU A 344 -34.80 -31.81 -11.30
CA GLU A 344 -35.39 -31.52 -9.98
C GLU A 344 -34.52 -30.59 -9.14
N ASP A 345 -33.19 -30.75 -9.22
CA ASP A 345 -32.21 -29.99 -8.47
C ASP A 345 -31.19 -29.31 -9.42
N GLU A 346 -30.85 -28.06 -9.12
CA GLU A 346 -29.75 -27.36 -9.78
C GLU A 346 -28.50 -27.42 -8.88
N LEU A 347 -27.40 -27.96 -9.42
CA LEU A 347 -26.10 -27.99 -8.77
C LEU A 347 -25.21 -26.87 -9.32
N ILE A 348 -24.78 -25.95 -8.46
CA ILE A 348 -23.88 -24.86 -8.83
C ILE A 348 -22.62 -24.92 -7.98
N TRP A 349 -21.46 -24.98 -8.63
CA TRP A 349 -20.16 -25.01 -7.96
C TRP A 349 -19.43 -23.69 -8.14
N PHE A 350 -18.90 -23.16 -7.05
CA PHE A 350 -18.13 -21.92 -7.03
C PHE A 350 -16.74 -22.18 -6.46
N ALA A 351 -15.72 -21.60 -7.10
CA ALA A 351 -14.35 -21.63 -6.60
C ALA A 351 -13.80 -20.21 -6.48
N ILE A 352 -13.53 -19.83 -5.24
CA ILE A 352 -13.06 -18.50 -4.88
C ILE A 352 -11.67 -18.64 -4.28
N TYR A 353 -10.74 -17.88 -4.84
CA TYR A 353 -9.44 -17.64 -4.24
C TYR A 353 -9.57 -16.46 -3.27
N LEU A 354 -8.98 -16.62 -2.09
CA LEU A 354 -8.93 -15.63 -1.02
C LEU A 354 -7.46 -15.35 -0.72
N PRO A 355 -6.91 -14.18 -1.09
CA PRO A 355 -5.53 -13.85 -0.79
C PRO A 355 -5.22 -13.95 0.73
N PRO A 356 -4.01 -14.31 1.13
CA PRO A 356 -2.86 -14.50 0.27
C PRO A 356 -2.64 -15.97 -0.18
N CYS A 357 -3.39 -16.94 0.35
CA CYS A 357 -3.22 -18.36 -0.02
C CYS A 357 -4.44 -19.28 0.24
N LYS A 358 -5.61 -18.70 0.49
CA LYS A 358 -6.81 -19.41 0.96
C LYS A 358 -7.82 -19.65 -0.14
N HIS A 359 -8.72 -20.59 0.10
CA HIS A 359 -9.74 -21.01 -0.85
C HIS A 359 -11.09 -21.12 -0.16
N LEU A 360 -12.12 -20.75 -0.89
CA LEU A 360 -13.50 -20.98 -0.53
C LEU A 360 -14.17 -21.72 -1.69
N LEU A 361 -14.43 -23.00 -1.49
CA LEU A 361 -15.07 -23.87 -2.46
C LEU A 361 -16.49 -24.15 -1.98
N LEU A 362 -17.47 -23.83 -2.82
CA LEU A 362 -18.89 -23.96 -2.49
C LEU A 362 -19.58 -24.88 -3.48
N LYS A 363 -20.38 -25.83 -2.99
CA LYS A 363 -21.30 -26.63 -3.80
C LYS A 363 -22.72 -26.38 -3.33
N PHE A 364 -23.49 -25.66 -4.14
CA PHE A 364 -24.91 -25.44 -3.94
C PHE A 364 -25.70 -26.57 -4.59
N ALA A 365 -26.66 -27.11 -3.86
CA ALA A 365 -27.74 -27.94 -4.36
C ALA A 365 -29.05 -27.21 -4.08
N ILE A 366 -29.63 -26.64 -5.13
CA ILE A 366 -30.80 -25.77 -5.07
C ILE A 366 -32.01 -26.59 -5.46
N SER A 367 -32.88 -26.85 -4.49
CA SER A 367 -34.18 -27.49 -4.69
C SER A 367 -35.30 -26.46 -4.49
N PRO A 368 -36.55 -26.72 -4.93
CA PRO A 368 -37.67 -25.82 -4.71
C PRO A 368 -37.96 -25.50 -3.23
N LEU A 369 -37.62 -26.42 -2.31
CA LEU A 369 -37.95 -26.33 -0.89
C LEU A 369 -36.80 -25.78 -0.05
N LEU A 370 -35.56 -26.17 -0.36
CA LEU A 370 -34.38 -25.81 0.41
C LEU A 370 -33.15 -25.70 -0.48
N THR A 371 -32.17 -24.92 -0.03
CA THR A 371 -30.86 -24.87 -0.67
C THR A 371 -29.81 -25.41 0.30
N LYS A 372 -29.12 -26.46 -0.10
CA LYS A 372 -28.02 -27.05 0.65
C LYS A 372 -26.70 -26.55 0.09
N VAL A 373 -25.81 -26.11 0.96
CA VAL A 373 -24.47 -25.62 0.60
C VAL A 373 -23.43 -26.46 1.31
N ILE A 374 -22.53 -27.07 0.55
CA ILE A 374 -21.31 -27.67 1.09
C ILE A 374 -20.19 -26.65 0.96
N ILE A 375 -19.56 -26.31 2.08
CA ILE A 375 -18.45 -25.37 2.17
C ILE A 375 -17.18 -26.17 2.41
N ILE A 376 -16.14 -25.92 1.62
CA ILE A 376 -14.80 -26.48 1.81
C ILE A 376 -13.80 -25.32 1.81
N THR A 377 -12.94 -25.26 2.82
CA THR A 377 -11.96 -24.17 2.98
C THR A 377 -10.74 -24.63 3.78
N ASN A 378 -9.70 -23.79 3.82
CA ASN A 378 -8.42 -24.09 4.45
C ASN A 378 -8.44 -23.94 5.98
N ASP A 379 -9.31 -23.08 6.54
CA ASP A 379 -9.24 -22.74 7.96
C ASP A 379 -10.59 -22.34 8.58
N THR A 380 -10.61 -22.27 9.92
CA THR A 380 -11.82 -22.06 10.73
C THR A 380 -12.39 -20.64 10.61
N GLN A 381 -11.55 -19.62 10.47
CA GLN A 381 -11.99 -18.23 10.40
C GLN A 381 -12.61 -17.92 9.03
N THR A 382 -12.04 -18.48 7.95
CA THR A 382 -12.65 -18.44 6.61
C THR A 382 -14.00 -19.16 6.61
N LEU A 383 -14.08 -20.33 7.25
CA LEU A 383 -15.33 -21.06 7.39
C LEU A 383 -16.40 -20.23 8.13
N THR A 384 -16.02 -19.58 9.23
CA THR A 384 -16.91 -18.73 10.02
C THR A 384 -17.41 -17.54 9.19
N SER A 385 -16.51 -16.88 8.46
CA SER A 385 -16.86 -15.76 7.57
C SER A 385 -17.78 -16.20 6.43
N ALA A 386 -17.57 -17.40 5.90
CA ALA A 386 -18.44 -17.99 4.88
C ALA A 386 -19.85 -18.28 5.44
N HIS A 387 -19.96 -18.80 6.66
CA HIS A 387 -21.27 -18.98 7.31
C HIS A 387 -22.02 -17.65 7.48
N ILE A 388 -21.36 -16.62 8.01
CA ILE A 388 -21.96 -15.28 8.17
C ILE A 388 -22.40 -14.70 6.82
N TYR A 389 -21.57 -14.87 5.79
CA TYR A 389 -21.91 -14.44 4.44
C TYR A 389 -23.13 -15.18 3.89
N LEU A 390 -23.17 -16.51 4.01
CA LEU A 390 -24.30 -17.34 3.56
C LEU A 390 -25.58 -17.03 4.34
N GLU A 391 -25.49 -16.74 5.65
CA GLU A 391 -26.62 -16.23 6.45
C GLU A 391 -27.15 -14.90 5.88
N GLY A 392 -26.29 -13.98 5.44
CA GLY A 392 -26.71 -12.76 4.76
C GLY A 392 -27.36 -12.99 3.38
N LEU A 393 -27.11 -14.15 2.76
CA LEU A 393 -27.80 -14.57 1.55
C LEU A 393 -29.19 -15.15 1.83
N SER A 394 -29.50 -15.54 3.07
CA SER A 394 -30.89 -15.78 3.48
C SER A 394 -31.72 -14.52 3.59
#